data_AF-X0SFP2-F1
#
_entry.id   AF-X0SFP2-F1
#
_cell.length_a   1.000
_cell.length_b   1.000
_cell.length_c   1.000
_cell.angle_alpha   90.00
_cell.angle_beta   90.00
_cell.angle_gamma   90.00
#
_symmetry.space_group_name_H-M   'P 1'
#
loop_
_entity.id
_entity.type
_entity.pdbx_description
1 polymer ?
#
loop_
_entity_poly.entity_id
_entity_poly.type
_entity_poly.pdbx_seq_one_letter_code
_entity_poly.pdbx_strand_id
1 'polypeptide(L)'
;MLLSVALLVVVAFAIHRGGSEAADLDSKVPVVVVPAPVPPVSEYDTLGSGETLGELLAANGVSGPSTHALTEVVREYKSPRSLRAGLVVRFTADPGEEPDRIVLQLNPDSLLDLIAVDSSWTGVVHEVPVQLDTVILGGLIESSLWFADLSGEVWKLGEDEFSE
;
A
#
# COMPACT_ATOMS: atom_id res chain seq x y z
N MET A 1 -21.46 -32.65 -1.55
CA MET A 1 -21.16 -33.76 -0.61
C MET A 1 -19.86 -34.40 -1.08
N LEU A 2 -18.67 -33.87 -0.75
CA LEU A 2 -17.95 -33.84 0.54
C LEU A 2 -17.75 -35.22 1.17
N LEU A 3 -16.52 -35.75 1.07
CA LEU A 3 -15.66 -36.28 2.15
C LEU A 3 -14.47 -37.01 1.47
N SER A 4 -13.28 -36.42 1.36
CA SER A 4 -12.18 -36.44 2.35
C SER A 4 -11.98 -37.80 3.02
N VAL A 5 -10.97 -38.54 2.55
CA VAL A 5 -10.40 -39.72 3.20
C VAL A 5 -9.10 -39.28 3.88
N ALA A 6 -9.15 -39.12 5.20
CA ALA A 6 -7.98 -38.91 6.04
C ALA A 6 -7.45 -40.27 6.50
N LEU A 7 -6.20 -40.56 6.14
CA LEU A 7 -5.47 -41.75 6.55
C LEU A 7 -4.87 -41.53 7.95
N LEU A 8 -5.41 -42.22 8.94
CA LEU A 8 -4.96 -42.20 10.32
C LEU A 8 -4.13 -43.47 10.58
N VAL A 9 -2.81 -43.33 10.68
CA VAL A 9 -1.90 -44.43 11.03
C VAL A 9 -1.67 -44.41 12.54
N VAL A 10 -2.27 -45.39 13.21
CA VAL A 10 -2.01 -45.77 14.61
C VAL A 10 -0.89 -46.81 14.61
N VAL A 11 0.20 -46.58 15.34
CA VAL A 11 1.13 -47.68 15.69
C VAL A 11 1.43 -47.67 17.18
N ALA A 12 1.40 -48.89 17.70
CA ALA A 12 1.22 -49.32 19.07
C ALA A 12 2.41 -49.08 20.01
N PHE A 13 2.01 -48.96 21.28
CA PHE A 13 2.76 -48.92 22.52
C PHE A 13 3.53 -50.23 22.77
N ALA A 14 4.84 -50.15 23.07
CA ALA A 14 5.61 -51.25 23.64
C ALA A 14 6.17 -50.83 25.01
N ILE A 15 5.61 -51.42 26.06
CA ILE A 15 6.02 -51.25 27.46
C ILE A 15 7.29 -52.06 27.69
N HIS A 16 8.40 -51.41 28.01
CA HIS A 16 9.55 -52.05 28.67
C HIS A 16 9.91 -51.29 29.94
N ARG A 17 9.81 -51.97 31.08
CA ARG A 17 10.19 -51.50 32.41
C ARG A 17 11.71 -51.50 32.55
N GLY A 18 12.28 -50.36 32.96
CA GLY A 18 13.61 -50.33 33.57
C GLY A 18 14.28 -48.96 33.48
N GLY A 19 14.58 -48.37 34.64
CA GLY A 19 15.52 -47.24 34.74
C GLY A 19 14.88 -45.86 34.77
N SER A 20 14.65 -45.35 35.98
CA SER A 20 14.49 -43.92 36.24
C SER A 20 15.83 -43.25 36.02
N GLU A 21 16.12 -42.86 34.78
CA GLU A 21 17.14 -41.88 34.46
C GLU A 21 16.40 -40.63 34.02
N ALA A 22 16.45 -39.59 34.85
CA ALA A 22 16.01 -38.25 34.49
C ALA A 22 16.92 -37.78 33.36
N ALA A 23 16.57 -38.18 32.13
CA ALA A 23 17.18 -37.72 30.92
C ALA A 23 16.89 -36.22 30.83
N ASP A 24 17.96 -35.47 31.09
CA ASP A 24 18.17 -34.08 30.81
C ASP A 24 17.33 -33.62 29.60
N LEU A 25 16.25 -32.90 29.88
CA LEU A 25 15.45 -32.21 28.86
C LEU A 25 16.13 -30.90 28.43
N ASP A 26 17.47 -30.79 28.52
CA ASP A 26 18.27 -29.89 27.67
C ASP A 26 18.41 -30.46 26.25
N SER A 27 17.29 -30.95 25.70
CA SER A 27 17.11 -31.07 24.26
C SER A 27 17.04 -29.64 23.74
N LYS A 28 18.21 -29.05 23.47
CA LYS A 28 18.38 -27.81 22.73
C LYS A 28 17.66 -27.94 21.41
N VAL A 29 16.38 -27.54 21.38
CA VAL A 29 15.66 -27.32 20.14
C VAL A 29 16.54 -26.33 19.37
N PRO A 30 17.07 -26.70 18.19
CA PRO A 30 17.85 -25.75 17.41
C PRO A 30 16.90 -24.60 17.08
N VAL A 31 17.14 -23.45 17.72
CA VAL A 31 16.46 -22.20 17.36
C VAL A 31 17.03 -21.82 16.01
N VAL A 32 16.33 -22.21 14.96
CA VAL A 32 16.61 -21.75 13.60
C VAL A 32 16.14 -20.30 13.55
N VAL A 33 17.09 -19.38 13.72
CA VAL A 33 16.85 -17.95 13.45
C VAL A 33 16.74 -17.82 11.94
N VAL A 34 15.51 -17.80 11.43
CA VAL A 34 15.25 -17.43 10.04
C VAL A 34 15.43 -15.92 9.96
N PRO A 35 16.40 -15.40 9.19
CA PRO A 35 16.52 -13.96 9.00
C PRO A 35 15.23 -13.45 8.38
N ALA A 36 14.70 -12.35 8.94
CA ALA A 36 13.54 -11.70 8.35
C ALA A 36 13.90 -11.24 6.93
N PRO A 37 13.02 -11.44 5.93
CA PRO A 37 13.23 -10.87 4.61
C PRO A 37 13.34 -9.34 4.74
N VAL A 38 14.17 -8.74 3.89
CA VAL A 38 14.29 -7.28 3.83
C VAL A 38 12.92 -6.74 3.38
N PRO A 39 12.35 -5.72 4.05
CA PRO A 39 11.06 -5.18 3.63
C PRO A 39 11.17 -4.49 2.26
N PRO A 40 10.08 -4.48 1.48
CA PRO A 40 10.03 -3.74 0.23
C PRO A 40 10.16 -2.23 0.48
N VAL A 41 10.68 -1.52 -0.51
CA VAL A 41 10.88 -0.07 -0.50
C VAL A 41 9.78 0.59 -1.32
N SER A 42 9.26 1.72 -0.84
CA SER A 42 8.30 2.53 -1.59
C SER A 42 8.88 3.90 -1.91
N GLU A 43 8.81 4.28 -3.18
CA GLU A 43 9.23 5.58 -3.69
C GLU A 43 8.03 6.31 -4.31
N TYR A 44 8.03 7.63 -4.21
CA TYR A 44 6.97 8.47 -4.76
C TYR A 44 7.53 9.37 -5.84
N ASP A 45 6.81 9.47 -6.94
CA ASP A 45 7.10 10.42 -7.99
C ASP A 45 5.78 11.03 -8.52
N THR A 46 5.91 12.07 -9.32
CA THR A 46 4.78 12.85 -9.80
C THR A 46 4.88 13.03 -11.31
N LEU A 47 3.77 12.81 -12.01
CA LEU A 47 3.69 13.07 -13.44
C LEU A 47 3.96 14.56 -13.73
N GLY A 48 5.04 14.83 -14.46
CA GLY A 48 5.47 16.16 -14.85
C GLY A 48 4.57 16.79 -15.92
N SER A 49 4.78 18.09 -16.15
CA SER A 49 4.08 18.81 -17.23
C SER A 49 4.61 18.38 -18.60
N GLY A 50 3.73 17.81 -19.43
CA GLY A 50 4.09 17.32 -20.77
C GLY A 50 4.75 15.95 -20.77
N GLU A 51 4.99 15.36 -19.59
CA GLU A 51 5.48 14.00 -19.42
C GLU A 51 4.33 13.00 -19.65
N THR A 52 4.66 11.88 -20.29
CA THR A 52 3.76 10.75 -20.45
C THR A 52 3.89 9.77 -19.30
N LEU A 53 2.81 9.01 -19.01
CA LEU A 53 2.88 7.95 -18.01
C LEU A 53 4.03 6.97 -18.29
N GLY A 54 4.29 6.65 -19.57
CA GLY A 54 5.39 5.73 -19.92
C GLY A 54 6.78 6.28 -19.61
N GLU A 55 7.00 7.59 -19.76
CA GLU A 55 8.26 8.25 -19.40
C GLU A 55 8.47 8.21 -17.88
N LEU A 56 7.42 8.53 -17.10
CA LEU A 56 7.46 8.45 -15.64
C LEU A 56 7.75 7.02 -15.16
N LEU A 57 7.08 6.01 -15.74
CA LEU A 57 7.32 4.60 -15.42
C LEU A 57 8.77 4.19 -15.72
N ALA A 58 9.28 4.55 -16.90
CA ALA A 58 10.65 4.22 -17.30
C ALA A 58 11.70 4.92 -16.43
N ALA A 59 11.45 6.18 -16.03
CA ALA A 59 12.33 6.91 -15.10
C ALA A 59 12.41 6.25 -13.72
N ASN A 60 11.35 5.56 -13.30
CA ASN A 60 11.25 4.86 -12.03
C ASN A 60 11.56 3.34 -12.15
N GLY A 61 12.35 2.96 -13.16
CA GLY A 61 12.91 1.60 -13.27
C GLY A 61 11.98 0.54 -13.85
N VAL A 62 10.78 0.92 -14.33
CA VAL A 62 9.87 -0.01 -15.00
C VAL A 62 10.37 -0.32 -16.41
N SER A 63 10.45 -1.60 -16.76
CA SER A 63 10.96 -2.04 -18.06
C SER A 63 10.02 -1.68 -19.21
N GLY A 64 10.54 -1.62 -20.45
CA GLY A 64 9.72 -1.30 -21.63
C GLY A 64 8.50 -2.23 -21.83
N PRO A 65 8.66 -3.57 -21.74
CA PRO A 65 7.53 -4.50 -21.80
C PRO A 65 6.50 -4.28 -20.68
N SER A 66 6.96 -4.10 -19.43
CA SER A 66 6.08 -3.78 -18.29
C SER A 66 5.34 -2.46 -18.50
N THR A 67 6.02 -1.44 -19.02
CA THR A 67 5.44 -0.11 -19.30
C THR A 67 4.25 -0.22 -20.26
N HIS A 68 4.38 -1.01 -21.33
CA HIS A 68 3.29 -1.24 -22.27
C HIS A 68 2.13 -1.98 -21.59
N ALA A 69 2.41 -3.06 -20.86
CA ALA A 69 1.40 -3.84 -20.16
C ALA A 69 0.63 -2.99 -19.13
N LEU A 70 1.34 -2.23 -18.30
CA LEU A 70 0.77 -1.27 -17.34
C LEU A 70 -0.12 -0.23 -18.01
N THR A 71 0.34 0.35 -19.12
CA THR A 71 -0.43 1.37 -19.84
C THR A 71 -1.76 0.81 -20.36
N GLU A 72 -1.78 -0.45 -20.80
CA GLU A 72 -3.01 -1.11 -21.23
C GLU A 72 -3.96 -1.40 -20.07
N VAL A 73 -3.45 -1.89 -18.92
CA VAL A 73 -4.28 -2.07 -17.72
C VAL A 73 -4.86 -0.74 -17.24
N VAL A 74 -4.06 0.33 -17.20
CA VAL A 74 -4.52 1.66 -16.81
C VAL A 74 -5.63 2.15 -17.74
N ARG A 75 -5.56 1.85 -19.03
CA ARG A 75 -6.56 2.25 -20.05
C ARG A 75 -7.96 1.71 -19.74
N GLU A 76 -8.06 0.58 -19.05
CA GLU A 76 -9.35 -0.01 -18.62
C GLU A 76 -10.08 0.88 -17.60
N TYR A 77 -9.33 1.66 -16.80
CA TYR A 77 -9.86 2.51 -15.73
C TYR A 77 -9.90 3.99 -16.12
N LYS A 78 -8.85 4.47 -16.80
CA LYS A 78 -8.71 5.87 -17.18
C LYS A 78 -7.82 6.01 -18.41
N SER A 79 -8.20 6.89 -19.33
CA SER A 79 -7.36 7.20 -20.49
C SER A 79 -6.00 7.76 -20.03
N PRO A 80 -4.85 7.14 -20.40
CA PRO A 80 -3.53 7.64 -20.01
C PRO A 80 -3.27 9.08 -20.48
N ARG A 81 -3.86 9.48 -21.61
CA ARG A 81 -3.77 10.86 -22.16
C ARG A 81 -4.58 11.89 -21.37
N SER A 82 -5.45 11.44 -20.47
CA SER A 82 -6.26 12.31 -19.60
C SER A 82 -5.64 12.51 -18.21
N LEU A 83 -4.54 11.80 -17.91
CA LEU A 83 -3.78 12.02 -16.69
C LEU A 83 -3.16 13.41 -16.74
N ARG A 84 -3.25 14.13 -15.63
CA ARG A 84 -2.78 15.50 -15.52
C ARG A 84 -1.44 15.53 -14.83
N ALA A 85 -0.65 16.55 -15.15
CA ALA A 85 0.51 16.90 -14.37
C ALA A 85 0.12 17.07 -12.89
N GLY A 86 1.01 16.64 -11.98
CA GLY A 86 0.71 16.59 -10.55
C GLY A 86 0.12 15.26 -10.08
N LEU A 87 -0.15 14.30 -10.97
CA LEU A 87 -0.61 12.96 -10.56
C LEU A 87 0.50 12.22 -9.81
N VAL A 88 0.23 11.85 -8.57
CA VAL A 88 1.17 11.14 -7.70
C VAL A 88 1.13 9.64 -8.01
N VAL A 89 2.31 9.05 -8.14
CA VAL A 89 2.51 7.62 -8.33
C VAL A 89 3.43 7.10 -7.24
N ARG A 90 3.04 5.98 -6.62
CA ARG A 90 3.87 5.23 -5.69
C ARG A 90 4.36 3.96 -6.34
N PHE A 91 5.67 3.78 -6.36
CA PHE A 91 6.35 2.58 -6.81
C PHE A 91 6.75 1.77 -5.59
N THR A 92 6.52 0.47 -5.61
CA THR A 92 6.95 -0.44 -4.55
C THR A 92 7.67 -1.63 -5.19
N ALA A 93 8.82 -1.98 -4.63
CA ALA A 93 9.68 -3.05 -5.11
C ALA A 93 10.44 -3.68 -3.95
N ASP A 94 10.86 -4.93 -4.11
CA ASP A 94 11.94 -5.48 -3.31
C ASP A 94 13.28 -4.76 -3.65
N PRO A 95 14.21 -4.64 -2.69
CA PRO A 95 15.44 -3.88 -2.90
C PRO A 95 16.27 -4.38 -4.09
N GLY A 96 16.43 -3.52 -5.10
CA GLY A 96 17.22 -3.82 -6.30
C GLY A 96 16.44 -4.51 -7.43
N GLU A 97 15.14 -4.70 -7.25
CA GLU A 97 14.25 -5.26 -8.27
C GLU A 97 13.41 -4.18 -8.98
N GLU A 98 12.74 -4.57 -10.07
CA GLU A 98 11.75 -3.72 -10.74
C GLU A 98 10.50 -3.59 -9.86
N PRO A 99 9.80 -2.44 -9.87
CA PRO A 99 8.53 -2.30 -9.16
C PRO A 99 7.53 -3.39 -9.52
N ASP A 100 7.06 -4.13 -8.51
CA ASP A 100 6.05 -5.17 -8.62
C ASP A 100 4.66 -4.68 -8.19
N ARG A 101 4.60 -3.48 -7.60
CA ARG A 101 3.35 -2.80 -7.26
C ARG A 101 3.44 -1.30 -7.52
N ILE A 102 2.41 -0.77 -8.18
CA ILE A 102 2.32 0.65 -8.53
C ILE A 102 0.94 1.17 -8.13
N VAL A 103 0.89 2.26 -7.37
CA VAL A 103 -0.37 2.91 -7.00
C VAL A 103 -0.46 4.29 -7.63
N LEU A 104 -1.50 4.53 -8.43
CA LEU A 104 -1.78 5.83 -9.05
C LEU A 104 -2.92 6.51 -8.31
N GLN A 105 -2.73 7.77 -7.92
CA GLN A 105 -3.82 8.59 -7.41
C GLN A 105 -4.64 9.17 -8.59
N LEU A 106 -5.77 8.54 -8.91
CA LEU A 106 -6.58 8.94 -10.08
C LEU A 106 -7.28 10.29 -9.86
N ASN A 107 -7.72 10.54 -8.62
CA ASN A 107 -8.32 11.76 -8.10
C ASN A 107 -8.20 11.75 -6.55
N PRO A 108 -8.67 12.77 -5.82
CA PRO A 108 -8.58 12.79 -4.35
C PRO A 108 -9.24 11.60 -3.65
N ASP A 109 -10.26 11.01 -4.26
CA ASP A 109 -11.14 10.02 -3.64
C ASP A 109 -10.92 8.59 -4.18
N SER A 110 -9.92 8.38 -5.05
CA SER A 110 -9.68 7.06 -5.63
C SER A 110 -8.22 6.81 -5.99
N LEU A 111 -7.80 5.58 -5.72
CA LEU A 111 -6.48 5.03 -6.02
C LEU A 111 -6.64 3.84 -6.97
N LEU A 112 -5.77 3.74 -7.97
CA LEU A 112 -5.64 2.54 -8.79
C LEU A 112 -4.41 1.78 -8.30
N ASP A 113 -4.62 0.61 -7.70
CA ASP A 113 -3.58 -0.31 -7.27
C ASP A 113 -3.29 -1.32 -8.39
N LEU A 114 -2.06 -1.32 -8.88
CA LEU A 114 -1.56 -2.18 -9.93
C LEU A 114 -0.57 -3.16 -9.31
N ILE A 115 -0.77 -4.46 -9.55
CA ILE A 115 0.07 -5.52 -8.99
C ILE A 115 0.56 -6.40 -10.14
N ALA A 116 1.87 -6.67 -10.16
CA ALA A 116 2.47 -7.62 -11.07
C ALA A 116 2.09 -9.05 -10.66
N VAL A 117 1.58 -9.82 -11.63
CA VAL A 117 1.26 -11.24 -11.47
C VAL A 117 1.91 -11.99 -12.62
N ASP A 118 2.92 -12.78 -12.29
CA ASP A 118 3.79 -13.49 -13.23
C ASP A 118 4.49 -12.54 -14.22
N SER A 119 3.98 -12.46 -15.45
CA SER A 119 4.47 -11.57 -16.52
C SER A 119 3.39 -10.60 -17.00
N SER A 120 2.37 -10.38 -16.17
CA SER A 120 1.22 -9.54 -16.45
C SER A 120 0.97 -8.57 -15.30
N TRP A 121 0.08 -7.61 -15.53
CA TRP A 121 -0.36 -6.66 -14.52
C TRP A 121 -1.87 -6.79 -14.33
N THR A 122 -2.31 -6.67 -13.08
CA THR A 122 -3.74 -6.54 -12.75
C THR A 122 -3.96 -5.21 -12.03
N GLY A 123 -5.15 -4.63 -12.21
CA GLY A 123 -5.55 -3.38 -11.55
C GLY A 123 -6.78 -3.56 -10.68
N VAL A 124 -6.85 -2.80 -9.60
CA VAL A 124 -8.03 -2.65 -8.75
C VAL A 124 -8.17 -1.20 -8.35
N VAL A 125 -9.36 -0.63 -8.48
CA VAL A 125 -9.66 0.71 -7.96
C VAL A 125 -10.14 0.61 -6.52
N HIS A 126 -9.50 1.39 -5.65
CA HIS A 126 -9.92 1.60 -4.27
C HIS A 126 -10.50 2.99 -4.13
N GLU A 127 -11.75 3.08 -3.67
CA GLU A 127 -12.32 4.34 -3.20
C GLU A 127 -11.72 4.68 -1.83
N VAL A 128 -11.25 5.91 -1.69
CA VAL A 128 -10.73 6.42 -0.42
C VAL A 128 -11.92 6.91 0.40
N PRO A 129 -12.13 6.41 1.63
CA PRO A 129 -13.23 6.87 2.47
C PRO A 129 -12.99 8.33 2.83
N VAL A 130 -13.89 9.21 2.40
CA VAL A 130 -13.85 10.64 2.71
C VAL A 130 -14.63 10.89 4.00
N GLN A 131 -13.97 11.52 4.97
CA GLN A 131 -14.63 12.04 6.17
C GLN A 131 -14.85 13.54 6.00
N LEU A 132 -16.10 13.97 6.11
CA LEU A 132 -16.46 15.39 6.10
C LEU A 132 -16.62 15.88 7.52
N ASP A 133 -15.69 16.74 7.96
CA ASP A 133 -15.82 17.46 9.22
C ASP A 133 -16.41 18.84 8.96
N THR A 134 -17.49 19.18 9.68
CA THR A 134 -18.13 20.50 9.59
C THR A 134 -17.69 21.35 10.78
N VAL A 135 -17.04 22.47 10.50
CA VAL A 135 -16.69 23.48 11.50
C VAL A 135 -17.66 24.67 11.40
N ILE A 136 -18.09 25.18 12.56
CA ILE A 136 -18.91 26.38 12.66
C ILE A 136 -18.03 27.52 13.14
N LEU A 137 -17.93 28.55 12.30
CA LEU A 137 -17.20 29.78 12.60
C LEU A 137 -18.19 30.93 12.76
N GLY A 138 -17.91 31.81 13.72
CA GLY A 138 -18.65 33.03 13.98
C GLY A 138 -17.69 34.18 14.21
N GLY A 139 -18.02 35.38 13.75
CA GLY A 139 -17.07 36.48 13.76
C GLY A 139 -17.73 37.84 13.76
N LEU A 140 -16.93 38.87 14.06
CA LEU A 140 -17.38 40.25 14.04
C LEU A 140 -16.85 40.91 12.76
N ILE A 141 -17.76 41.47 11.97
CA ILE A 141 -17.41 42.17 10.74
C ILE A 141 -17.19 43.64 11.11
N GLU A 142 -15.93 44.05 11.24
CA GLU A 142 -15.62 45.45 11.56
C GLU A 142 -15.69 46.36 10.33
N SER A 143 -15.14 45.91 9.20
CA SER A 143 -15.05 46.72 7.97
C SER A 143 -15.61 46.02 6.73
N SER A 144 -15.35 44.73 6.57
CA SER A 144 -15.87 43.91 5.46
C SER A 144 -15.79 42.42 5.80
N LEU A 145 -16.55 41.60 5.08
CA LEU A 145 -16.48 40.14 5.22
C LEU A 145 -15.07 39.57 5.01
N TRP A 146 -14.23 40.25 4.23
CA TRP A 146 -12.85 39.81 3.97
C TRP A 146 -11.91 40.07 5.15
N PHE A 147 -12.19 41.11 5.94
CA PHE A 147 -11.40 41.49 7.12
C PHE A 147 -12.16 41.19 8.41
N ALA A 148 -13.08 40.24 8.39
CA ALA A 148 -13.82 39.85 9.58
C ALA A 148 -12.91 39.04 10.50
N ASP A 149 -12.97 39.35 11.80
CA ASP A 149 -12.29 38.53 12.81
C ASP A 149 -13.14 37.28 13.07
N LEU A 150 -12.56 36.11 12.80
CA LEU A 150 -13.25 34.81 12.91
C LEU A 150 -12.87 34.11 14.21
N SER A 151 -13.88 33.65 14.94
CA SER A 151 -13.76 32.86 16.16
C SER A 151 -14.63 31.59 16.04
N GLY A 152 -14.44 30.59 16.90
CA GLY A 152 -15.26 29.37 16.86
C GLY A 152 -14.49 28.12 17.28
N GLU A 153 -14.89 26.96 16.75
CA GLU A 153 -14.22 25.67 16.98
C GLU A 153 -12.87 25.55 16.24
N VAL A 154 -12.05 26.60 16.27
CA VAL A 154 -10.74 26.66 15.60
C VAL A 154 -9.78 25.61 16.15
N TRP A 155 -9.96 25.18 17.40
CA TRP A 155 -9.17 24.12 18.03
C TRP A 155 -9.31 22.75 17.36
N LYS A 156 -10.35 22.52 16.53
CA LYS A 156 -10.49 21.30 15.70
C LYS A 156 -9.68 21.36 14.40
N LEU A 157 -9.16 22.52 14.01
CA LEU A 157 -8.42 22.73 12.76
C LEU A 157 -6.90 22.50 12.91
N GLY A 158 -6.42 22.09 14.07
CA GLY A 158 -4.98 21.92 14.33
C GLY A 158 -4.28 23.26 14.55
N GLU A 159 -3.37 23.31 15.53
CA GLU A 159 -2.74 24.57 15.98
C GLU A 159 -1.74 25.18 14.96
N ASP A 160 -1.41 24.48 13.87
CA ASP A 160 -0.37 24.87 12.91
C ASP A 160 -0.88 25.26 11.50
N GLU A 161 -2.19 25.28 11.24
CA GLU A 161 -2.73 25.58 9.89
C GLU A 161 -2.89 27.08 9.55
N PHE A 162 -2.75 27.98 10.54
CA PHE A 162 -2.98 29.43 10.35
C PHE A 162 -1.84 30.31 10.88
N SER A 163 -0.59 29.89 10.70
CA SER A 163 0.58 30.73 10.93
C SER A 163 1.01 31.43 9.63
N GLU A 164 0.60 32.68 9.44
CA GLU A 164 1.32 33.68 8.64
C GLU A 164 1.65 34.92 9.49
#